data_AF-A0A2T7WXU8-F1
#
_entry.id   AF-A0A2T7WXU8-F1
#
_cell.length_a   1.000
_cell.length_b   1.000
_cell.length_c   1.000
_cell.angle_alpha   90.00
_cell.angle_beta   90.00
_cell.angle_gamma   90.00
#
_symmetry.space_group_name_H-M   'P 1'
#
loop_
_entity.id
_entity.type
_entity.pdbx_description
1 polymer ?
#
loop_
_entity_poly.entity_id
_entity_poly.type
_entity_poly.pdbx_seq_one_letter_code
_entity_poly.pdbx_strand_id
1 'polypeptide(L)' 'MPPVVAEVVRGTPTEEELAAAIVVVTESYVREVAEATVPDVAARSRWELSARGLRTPLDRGAGWHGFTG' A
#
# COMPACT_ATOMS: atom_id res chain seq x y z
N MET A 1 -14.88 1.36 0.12
CA MET A 1 -13.71 1.58 1.00
C MET A 1 -13.84 0.64 2.19
N PRO A 2 -12.81 -0.12 2.57
CA PRO A 2 -12.88 -0.94 3.78
C PRO A 2 -13.15 -0.04 5.00
N PRO A 3 -13.80 -0.57 6.06
CA PRO A 3 -14.02 0.20 7.29
C PRO A 3 -12.67 0.56 7.92
N VAL A 4 -12.55 1.81 8.38
CA VAL A 4 -11.38 2.25 9.16
C VAL A 4 -11.51 1.68 10.56
N VAL A 5 -10.54 0.86 10.95
CA VAL A 5 -10.46 0.25 12.29
C VAL A 5 -9.31 0.91 13.04
N ALA A 6 -9.60 1.52 14.19
CA ALA A 6 -8.60 2.06 15.08
C ALA A 6 -8.43 1.13 16.30
N GLU A 7 -7.19 0.79 16.64
CA GLU A 7 -6.84 -0.04 17.78
C GLU A 7 -6.02 0.78 18.79
N VAL A 8 -6.41 0.74 20.06
CA VAL A 8 -5.66 1.36 21.16
C VAL A 8 -4.58 0.39 21.64
N VAL A 9 -3.34 0.64 21.23
CA VAL A 9 -2.19 -0.23 21.57
C VAL A 9 -1.66 0.03 22.99
N ARG A 10 -1.90 1.21 23.56
CA ARG A 10 -1.45 1.60 24.90
C ARG A 10 -2.35 2.68 25.50
N GLY A 11 -2.51 2.65 26.83
CA GLY A 11 -3.26 3.65 27.59
C GLY A 11 -4.75 3.31 27.67
N THR A 12 -5.51 4.19 28.30
CA THR A 12 -6.97 4.08 28.46
C THR A 12 -7.59 5.44 28.15
N PRO A 13 -7.73 5.81 26.86
CA PRO A 13 -8.32 7.09 26.49
C PRO A 13 -9.78 7.14 26.91
N THR A 14 -10.29 8.34 27.18
CA THR A 14 -11.73 8.53 27.34
C THR A 14 -12.46 8.37 26.01
N GLU A 15 -13.78 8.22 26.06
CA GLU A 15 -14.61 8.14 24.85
C GLU A 15 -14.47 9.40 23.99
N GLU A 16 -14.39 10.57 24.62
CA GLU A 16 -14.21 11.86 23.95
C GLU A 16 -12.84 11.97 23.28
N GLU A 17 -11.78 11.51 23.95
CA GLU A 17 -10.42 11.51 23.39
C GLU A 17 -10.33 10.59 22.17
N LEU A 18 -10.92 9.40 22.26
CA LEU A 18 -10.97 8.45 21.15
C LEU A 18 -11.78 9.02 19.97
N ALA A 19 -12.93 9.63 20.25
CA ALA A 19 -13.75 10.29 19.23
C ALA A 19 -13.00 11.43 18.55
N ALA A 20 -12.34 12.30 19.33
CA ALA A 20 -11.52 13.39 18.80
C ALA A 20 -10.39 12.89 17.90
N ALA A 21 -9.68 11.83 18.32
CA ALA A 21 -8.63 11.22 17.52
C ALA A 21 -9.15 10.68 16.17
N ILE A 22 -10.29 9.96 16.19
CA ILE A 22 -10.91 9.43 14.97
C ILE A 22 -11.31 10.57 14.03
N VAL A 23 -11.93 11.64 14.53
CA VAL A 23 -12.34 12.79 13.72
C VAL A 23 -11.13 13.43 13.05
N VAL A 24 -10.10 13.78 13.81
CA VAL A 24 -8.90 14.46 13.29
C VAL A 24 -8.18 13.61 12.24
N VAL A 25 -8.00 12.31 12.51
CA VAL A 25 -7.34 11.39 11.57
C VAL A 25 -8.18 11.23 10.29
N THR A 26 -9.50 11.12 10.43
CA THR A 26 -10.40 10.99 9.28
C THR A 26 -10.38 12.25 8.42
N GLU A 27 -10.42 13.44 9.02
CA GLU A 27 -10.34 14.72 8.30
C GLU A 27 -9.00 14.86 7.57
N SER A 28 -7.89 14.48 8.20
CA SER A 28 -6.58 14.46 7.54
C SER A 28 -6.56 13.51 6.35
N TYR A 29 -7.05 12.29 6.52
CA TYR A 29 -7.11 11.28 5.46
C TYR A 29 -7.99 11.73 4.30
N VAL A 30 -9.17 12.30 4.57
CA VAL A 30 -10.07 12.82 3.52
C VAL A 30 -9.38 13.91 2.69
N ARG A 31 -8.65 14.82 3.35
CA ARG A 31 -7.89 15.86 2.65
C ARG A 31 -6.75 15.28 1.82
N GLU A 32 -5.99 14.34 2.36
CA GLU A 32 -4.91 13.65 1.61
C GLU A 32 -5.46 12.93 0.37
N VAL A 33 -6.60 12.24 0.49
CA VAL A 33 -7.27 11.59 -0.64
C VAL A 33 -7.75 12.62 -1.67
N ALA A 34 -8.31 13.75 -1.23
CA ALA A 34 -8.75 14.81 -2.15
C ALA A 34 -7.60 15.48 -2.90
N GLU A 35 -6.43 15.59 -2.28
CA GLU A 35 -5.22 16.15 -2.87
C GLU A 35 -4.38 15.13 -3.65
N ALA A 36 -4.73 13.84 -3.59
CA ALA A 36 -4.03 12.78 -4.29
C ALA A 36 -4.09 12.99 -5.81
N THR A 37 -2.91 13.11 -6.42
CA THR A 37 -2.77 13.24 -7.88
C THR A 37 -2.52 11.90 -8.57
N VAL A 38 -2.24 10.86 -7.79
CA VAL A 38 -2.01 9.50 -8.29
C VAL A 38 -3.36 8.87 -8.64
N PRO A 39 -3.51 8.25 -9.82
CA PRO A 39 -4.73 7.53 -10.16
C PRO A 39 -4.96 6.33 -9.22
N ASP A 40 -6.23 6.06 -8.88
CA ASP A 40 -6.61 4.92 -8.04
C ASP A 40 -6.17 3.56 -8.61
N VAL A 41 -6.16 3.46 -9.95
CA VAL A 41 -5.66 2.28 -10.65
C VAL A 41 -4.22 2.53 -11.07
N ALA A 42 -3.29 1.75 -10.51
CA ALA A 42 -1.90 1.77 -10.93
C ALA A 42 -1.80 1.43 -12.42
N ALA A 43 -1.39 2.40 -13.23
CA ALA A 43 -1.05 2.16 -14.62
C ALA A 43 0.20 1.26 -14.68
N ARG A 44 0.28 0.41 -15.71
CA ARG A 44 1.49 -0.38 -15.95
C ARG A 44 2.68 0.56 -16.08
N SER A 45 3.71 0.31 -15.28
CA SER A 45 4.96 1.05 -15.33
C SER A 45 5.62 0.89 -16.70
N ARG A 46 6.43 1.88 -17.08
CA ARG A 46 7.22 1.80 -18.31
C ARG A 46 8.13 0.57 -18.32
N TRP A 47 8.62 0.16 -17.16
CA TRP A 47 9.39 -1.07 -16.97
C TRP A 47 8.57 -2.32 -17.31
N GLU A 48 7.36 -2.46 -16.77
CA GLU A 48 6.46 -3.60 -17.08
C GLU A 48 6.05 -3.63 -18.56
N LEU A 49 5.99 -2.48 -19.22
CA LEU A 49 5.70 -2.38 -20.65
C LEU A 49 6.93 -2.68 -21.52
N SER A 50 8.13 -2.32 -21.06
CA SER A 50 9.39 -2.49 -21.78
C SER A 50 10.11 -3.79 -21.45
N ALA A 51 9.71 -4.52 -20.41
CA ALA A 51 10.23 -5.84 -20.03
C ALA A 51 9.81 -6.95 -21.01
N ARG A 52 9.85 -6.67 -22.31
CA ARG A 52 9.73 -7.68 -23.36
C ARG A 52 11.06 -8.42 -23.42
N GLY A 53 11.07 -9.65 -22.92
CA GLY A 53 12.22 -10.56 -23.01
C GLY A 53 13.10 -10.63 -21.76
N LEU A 54 12.76 -9.96 -20.66
CA LEU A 54 13.44 -10.19 -19.38
C LEU A 54 12.78 -11.36 -18.65
N ARG A 55 13.22 -12.55 -19.07
CA ARG A 55 13.31 -13.85 -18.37
C ARG A 55 12.25 -14.16 -17.32
N THR A 56 11.59 -15.31 -17.50
CA THR A 56 10.91 -16.05 -16.43
C THR A 56 11.66 -15.88 -15.10
N PRO A 57 10.97 -15.54 -13.99
CA PRO A 57 11.61 -15.40 -12.69
C PRO A 57 12.51 -16.61 -12.42
N LEU A 58 13.76 -16.37 -12.02
CA LEU A 58 14.72 -17.43 -11.72
C LEU A 58 14.13 -18.37 -10.67
N ASP A 59 14.00 -19.65 -11.02
CA ASP A 59 13.53 -20.68 -10.09
C ASP A 59 14.55 -20.87 -8.97
N ARG A 60 14.22 -20.37 -7.77
CA ARG A 60 15.10 -20.44 -6.60
C ARG A 60 15.30 -21.88 -6.09
N GLY A 61 14.44 -22.83 -6.50
CA GLY A 61 14.57 -24.25 -6.19
C GLY A 61 15.55 -25.00 -7.09
N ALA A 62 15.88 -24.44 -8.27
CA ALA A 62 16.76 -25.09 -9.27
C ALA A 62 18.27 -24.89 -8.99
N GLY A 63 18.64 -24.09 -7.98
CA GLY A 63 20.03 -23.75 -7.68
C GLY A 63 20.73 -22.92 -8.77
N TRP A 64 22.04 -22.71 -8.65
CA TRP A 64 22.84 -21.85 -9.54
C TRP A 64 23.08 -22.43 -10.96
N HIS A 65 22.52 -23.61 -11.27
CA HIS A 65 22.84 -24.37 -12.50
C HIS A 65 21.83 -24.17 -13.63
N GLY A 66 20.74 -23.44 -13.41
CA GLY A 66 19.62 -23.29 -14.37
C GLY A 66 19.65 -22.02 -15.23
N PHE A 67 20.66 -21.16 -15.10
CA PHE A 67 20.74 -19.94 -15.91
C PHE A 67 21.29 -20.25 -17.31
N THR A 68 20.40 -20.42 -18.28
CA THR A 68 20.74 -20.35 -19.71
C THR A 68 20.15 -19.05 -20.25
N GLY A 69 21.03 -18.09 -20.56
CA GLY A 69 20.79 -16.83 -21.27
C GLY A 69 19.36 -16.45 -21.66
#